data_AF-A0A9D2JC13-F1
#
_entry.id   AF-A0A9D2JC13-F1
#
_cell.length_a   1.000
_cell.length_b   1.000
_cell.length_c   1.000
_cell.angle_alpha   90.00
_cell.angle_beta   90.00
_cell.angle_gamma   90.00
#
_symmetry.space_group_name_H-M   'P 1'
#
loop_
_entity.id
_entity.type
_entity.pdbx_description
1 polymer ?
#
loop_
_entity_poly.entity_id
_entity_poly.type
_entity_poly.pdbx_seq_one_letter_code
_entity_poly.pdbx_strand_id
1 'polypeptide(L)'
;MISYAKLWILLQKQGKKRFDLVEDGVIARGTLTKLGKNDSVTTDTISKICDYLDCQPGDIMERVTKEQVEETVKVMNQKFEEMFDMLSAATGKSREELLSEAAIQSQAILKKLQNGEQITLEDTIDPAE
;
A
#
# COMPACT_ATOMS: atom_id res chain seq x y z
N MET A 1 9.28 -15.29 7.55
CA MET A 1 8.46 -15.57 6.34
C MET A 1 9.00 -14.77 5.16
N ILE A 2 8.69 -15.16 3.93
CA ILE A 2 8.92 -14.28 2.78
C ILE A 2 7.79 -13.24 2.77
N SER A 3 8.07 -12.02 2.35
CA SER A 3 7.10 -10.95 2.12
C SER A 3 7.26 -10.42 0.70
N TYR A 4 6.15 -10.28 -0.02
CA TYR A 4 6.10 -9.61 -1.33
C TYR A 4 5.53 -8.19 -1.22
N ALA A 5 5.53 -7.58 -0.04
CA ALA A 5 5.04 -6.21 0.14
C ALA A 5 5.77 -5.22 -0.78
N LYS A 6 7.08 -5.41 -0.98
CA LYS A 6 7.90 -4.59 -1.87
C LYS A 6 7.42 -4.63 -3.33
N LEU A 7 7.01 -5.80 -3.83
CA LEU A 7 6.40 -5.95 -5.15
C LEU A 7 5.18 -5.03 -5.32
N TRP A 8 4.28 -5.01 -4.33
CA TRP A 8 3.06 -4.21 -4.40
C TRP A 8 3.35 -2.71 -4.38
N ILE A 9 4.33 -2.30 -3.60
CA ILE A 9 4.80 -0.91 -3.55
C ILE A 9 5.44 -0.53 -4.89
N LEU A 10 6.25 -1.41 -5.48
CA LEU A 10 6.90 -1.16 -6.77
C LEU A 10 5.88 -1.02 -7.91
N LEU A 11 4.86 -1.89 -7.97
CA LEU A 11 3.77 -1.77 -8.93
C LEU A 11 3.06 -0.41 -8.81
N GLN A 12 2.71 0.00 -7.58
CA GLN A 12 2.07 1.29 -7.33
C GLN A 12 2.94 2.46 -7.77
N LYS A 13 4.25 2.42 -7.47
CA LYS A 13 5.22 3.43 -7.92
C LYS A 13 5.30 3.54 -9.44
N GLN A 14 5.07 2.44 -10.16
CA GLN A 14 5.03 2.41 -11.62
C GLN A 14 3.62 2.59 -12.21
N GLY A 15 2.61 2.93 -11.39
CA GLY A 15 1.22 3.12 -11.86
C GLY A 15 0.50 1.84 -12.27
N LYS A 16 1.00 0.67 -11.87
CA LYS A 16 0.46 -0.65 -12.21
C LYS A 16 -0.37 -1.22 -11.06
N LYS A 17 -1.45 -1.94 -11.39
CA LYS A 17 -2.24 -2.72 -10.45
C LYS A 17 -1.68 -4.14 -10.36
N ARG A 18 -2.06 -4.84 -9.29
CA ARG A 18 -1.68 -6.25 -9.09
C ARG A 18 -2.20 -7.16 -10.21
N PHE A 19 -3.38 -6.83 -10.75
CA PHE A 19 -4.03 -7.63 -11.77
C PHE A 19 -3.37 -7.48 -13.15
N ASP A 20 -2.66 -6.38 -13.40
CA ASP A 20 -1.90 -6.14 -14.63
C ASP A 20 -0.85 -7.24 -14.87
N LEU A 21 -0.25 -7.80 -13.80
CA LEU A 21 0.66 -8.96 -13.93
C LEU A 21 -0.01 -10.20 -14.56
N VAL A 22 -1.33 -10.33 -14.42
CA VAL A 22 -2.12 -11.42 -15.02
C VAL A 22 -2.61 -11.04 -16.41
N GLU A 23 -3.10 -9.81 -16.59
CA GLU A 23 -3.58 -9.32 -17.90
C GLU A 23 -2.45 -9.26 -18.94
N ASP A 24 -1.24 -8.87 -18.51
CA ASP A 24 -0.06 -8.80 -19.36
C ASP A 24 0.66 -10.15 -19.52
N GLY A 25 0.10 -11.23 -18.95
CA GLY A 25 0.60 -12.59 -19.13
C GLY A 25 1.91 -12.90 -18.39
N VAL A 26 2.35 -12.05 -17.46
CA VAL A 26 3.57 -12.24 -16.67
C VAL A 26 3.44 -13.46 -15.75
N ILE A 27 2.27 -13.61 -15.11
CA ILE A 27 1.96 -14.71 -14.20
C ILE A 27 0.53 -15.22 -14.38
N ALA A 28 0.29 -16.47 -13.97
CA ALA A 28 -1.07 -17.00 -13.88
C ALA A 28 -1.81 -16.46 -12.64
N ARG A 29 -3.15 -16.43 -12.71
CA ARG A 29 -4.02 -16.02 -11.60
C ARG A 29 -3.74 -16.78 -10.29
N GLY A 30 -3.46 -18.08 -10.37
CA GLY A 30 -3.12 -18.89 -9.19
C GLY A 30 -1.82 -18.43 -8.51
N THR A 31 -0.85 -17.96 -9.28
CA THR A 31 0.41 -17.38 -8.77
C THR A 31 0.15 -16.05 -8.10
N LEU A 32 -0.72 -15.20 -8.65
CA LEU A 32 -1.12 -13.95 -8.00
C LEU A 32 -1.72 -14.20 -6.61
N THR A 33 -2.58 -15.23 -6.47
CA THR A 33 -3.13 -15.64 -5.18
C THR A 33 -2.04 -16.06 -4.18
N LYS A 34 -1.03 -16.81 -4.63
CA LYS A 34 0.11 -17.22 -3.78
C LYS A 34 0.93 -16.02 -3.32
N LEU A 35 1.27 -15.12 -4.24
CA LEU A 35 1.99 -13.88 -3.91
C LEU A 35 1.20 -13.05 -2.88
N GLY A 36 -0.12 -12.94 -3.04
CA GLY A 36 -0.99 -12.23 -2.10
C GLY A 36 -1.02 -12.84 -0.69
N LYS A 37 -0.78 -14.15 -0.56
CA LYS A 37 -0.67 -14.86 0.72
C LYS A 37 0.76 -14.97 1.25
N ASN A 38 1.73 -14.40 0.54
CA ASN A 38 3.16 -14.60 0.81
C ASN A 38 3.62 -16.06 0.77
N ASP A 39 2.96 -16.88 -0.05
CA ASP A 39 3.34 -18.28 -0.28
C ASP A 39 4.56 -18.39 -1.22
N SER A 40 5.20 -19.55 -1.20
CA SER A 40 6.31 -19.86 -2.10
C SER A 40 5.87 -19.86 -3.57
N VAL A 41 6.66 -19.21 -4.40
CA VAL A 41 6.59 -19.27 -5.87
C VAL A 41 7.91 -19.79 -6.43
N THR A 42 7.93 -20.12 -7.72
CA THR A 42 9.16 -20.60 -8.38
C THR A 42 10.10 -19.44 -8.69
N THR A 43 11.40 -19.71 -8.80
CA THR A 43 12.39 -18.71 -9.23
C THR A 43 12.09 -18.17 -10.64
N ASP A 44 11.54 -19.00 -11.53
CA ASP A 44 11.07 -18.58 -12.86
C ASP A 44 9.98 -17.50 -12.78
N THR A 45 9.04 -17.62 -11.83
CA THR A 45 8.04 -16.58 -11.58
C THR A 45 8.68 -15.26 -11.16
N ILE A 46 9.67 -15.33 -10.27
CA ILE A 46 10.40 -14.15 -9.80
C ILE A 46 11.15 -13.50 -10.97
N SER A 47 11.83 -14.29 -11.81
CA SER A 47 12.52 -13.79 -13.00
C SER A 47 11.57 -13.05 -13.95
N LYS A 48 10.41 -13.64 -14.26
CA LYS A 48 9.41 -13.00 -15.13
C LYS A 48 8.91 -11.66 -14.61
N ILE A 49 8.68 -11.57 -13.30
CA ILE A 49 8.27 -10.31 -12.67
C ILE A 49 9.41 -9.29 -12.70
N CYS A 50 10.65 -9.72 -12.45
CA CYS A 50 11.83 -8.87 -12.54
C CYS A 50 12.02 -8.31 -13.96
N ASP A 51 11.88 -9.15 -14.98
CA ASP A 51 11.97 -8.74 -16.40
C ASP A 51 10.86 -7.75 -16.77
N TYR A 52 9.63 -8.00 -16.28
CA TYR A 52 8.48 -7.13 -16.56
C TYR A 52 8.58 -5.75 -15.87
N LEU A 53 9.19 -5.68 -14.68
CA LEU A 53 9.31 -4.44 -13.89
C LEU A 53 10.67 -3.75 -14.00
N ASP A 54 11.62 -4.35 -14.73
CA ASP A 54 13.03 -3.95 -14.80
C ASP A 54 13.66 -3.75 -13.42
N CYS A 55 13.67 -4.82 -12.61
CA CYS A 55 14.13 -4.76 -11.22
C CYS A 55 14.87 -6.03 -10.78
N GLN A 56 15.46 -6.01 -9.58
CA GLN A 56 16.11 -7.17 -8.97
C GLN A 56 15.16 -7.91 -8.00
N PRO A 57 15.39 -9.21 -7.71
CA PRO A 57 14.56 -9.94 -6.76
C PRO A 57 14.45 -9.28 -5.38
N GLY A 58 15.51 -8.61 -4.90
CA GLY A 58 15.51 -7.88 -3.63
C GLY A 58 14.57 -6.66 -3.59
N ASP A 59 14.19 -6.14 -4.76
CA ASP A 59 13.26 -5.02 -4.91
C ASP A 59 11.80 -5.45 -4.81
N ILE A 60 11.51 -6.74 -4.93
CA ILE A 60 10.13 -7.28 -4.94
C ILE A 60 9.84 -8.24 -3.80
N MET A 61 10.87 -8.83 -3.18
CA MET A 61 10.71 -9.73 -2.05
C MET A 61 11.79 -9.54 -0.98
N GLU A 62 11.43 -9.88 0.25
CA GLU A 62 12.38 -9.92 1.35
C GLU A 62 12.01 -10.99 2.37
N ARG A 63 12.98 -11.37 3.20
CA ARG A 63 12.73 -12.23 4.35
C ARG A 63 12.48 -11.36 5.58
N VAL A 64 11.31 -11.53 6.19
CA VAL A 64 10.91 -10.84 7.42
C VAL A 64 10.78 -11.82 8.58
N THR A 65 11.24 -11.43 9.76
CA THR A 65 10.99 -12.14 11.02
C THR A 65 9.80 -11.52 11.75
N LYS A 66 9.24 -12.23 12.74
CA LYS A 66 8.11 -11.68 13.52
C LYS A 66 8.55 -10.46 14.32
N GLU A 67 9.75 -10.51 14.87
CA GLU A 67 10.37 -9.45 15.65
C GLU A 67 10.54 -8.19 14.82
N GLN A 68 10.98 -8.31 13.56
CA GLN A 68 11.08 -7.17 12.63
C GLN A 68 9.71 -6.53 12.34
N VAL A 69 8.66 -7.34 12.21
CA VAL A 69 7.29 -6.84 11.97
C VAL A 69 6.79 -6.11 13.22
N GLU A 70 6.96 -6.70 14.41
CA GLU A 70 6.56 -6.07 15.68
C GLU A 70 7.30 -4.75 15.92
N GLU A 71 8.61 -4.72 15.68
CA GLU A 71 9.42 -3.50 15.76
C GLU A 71 8.91 -2.42 14.79
N THR A 72 8.65 -2.81 13.54
CA THR A 72 8.13 -1.89 12.52
C THR A 72 6.78 -1.31 12.91
N VAL A 73 5.87 -2.14 13.43
CA VAL A 73 4.55 -1.67 13.88
C VAL A 73 4.68 -0.71 15.06
N LYS A 74 5.56 -0.97 16.03
CA LYS A 74 5.83 -0.04 17.15
C LYS A 74 6.33 1.31 16.64
N VAL A 75 7.32 1.29 15.74
CA VAL A 75 7.88 2.51 15.15
C VAL A 75 6.82 3.27 14.34
N MET A 76 5.99 2.58 13.57
CA MET A 76 4.88 3.22 12.83
C MET A 76 3.87 3.86 13.77
N ASN A 77 3.47 3.15 14.83
CA ASN A 77 2.54 3.68 15.82
C ASN A 77 3.12 4.93 16.48
N GLN A 78 4.40 4.90 16.91
CA GLN A 78 5.06 6.06 17.48
C GLN A 78 5.08 7.26 16.50
N LYS A 79 5.50 7.04 15.26
CA LYS A 79 5.51 8.10 14.23
C LYS A 79 4.12 8.66 13.96
N PHE A 80 3.09 7.83 14.07
CA PHE A 80 1.71 8.24 13.89
C PHE A 80 1.23 9.13 15.05
N GLU A 81 1.62 8.82 16.29
CA GLU A 81 1.38 9.71 17.44
C GLU A 81 2.07 11.07 17.27
N GLU A 82 3.35 11.07 16.89
CA GLU A 82 4.10 12.30 16.63
C GLU A 82 3.47 13.15 15.51
N MET A 83 2.95 12.49 14.46
CA MET A 83 2.21 13.15 13.39
C MET A 83 0.91 13.78 13.92
N PHE A 84 0.19 13.10 14.81
CA PHE A 84 -1.05 13.63 15.39
C PHE A 84 -0.81 14.82 16.30
N ASP A 85 0.23 14.79 17.13
CA ASP A 85 0.59 15.92 17.97
C ASP A 85 0.90 17.15 17.12
N MET A 86 1.61 16.95 16.00
CA MET A 86 1.89 18.01 15.03
C MET A 86 0.61 18.55 14.37
N LEU A 87 -0.29 17.67 13.92
CA LEU A 87 -1.57 18.07 13.31
C LEU A 87 -2.47 18.79 14.30
N SER A 88 -2.55 18.31 15.54
CA SER A 88 -3.28 18.95 16.65
C SER A 88 -2.74 20.36 16.90
N ALA A 89 -1.42 20.52 16.96
CA ALA A 89 -0.80 21.84 17.13
C ALA A 89 -1.07 22.80 15.96
N ALA A 90 -1.11 22.29 14.72
CA ALA A 90 -1.33 23.10 13.52
C ALA A 90 -2.81 23.47 13.31
N THR A 91 -3.74 22.57 13.62
CA THR A 91 -5.18 22.70 13.32
C THR A 91 -6.01 23.11 14.53
N GLY A 92 -5.44 23.01 15.74
CA GLY A 92 -6.17 23.19 17.01
C GLY A 92 -7.20 22.10 17.30
N LYS A 93 -7.29 21.06 16.45
CA LYS A 93 -8.26 19.98 16.58
C LYS A 93 -7.73 18.87 17.48
N SER A 94 -8.62 18.27 18.26
CA SER A 94 -8.31 17.08 19.04
C SER A 94 -8.07 15.85 18.16
N ARG A 95 -7.37 14.87 18.72
CA ARG A 95 -7.12 13.58 18.06
C ARG A 95 -8.40 12.92 17.56
N GLU A 96 -9.48 13.00 18.34
CA GLU A 96 -10.77 12.39 18.03
C GLU A 96 -11.43 13.07 16.82
N GLU A 97 -11.33 14.40 16.73
CA GLU A 97 -11.81 15.18 15.59
C GLU A 97 -11.01 14.86 14.33
N LEU A 98 -9.66 14.85 14.41
CA LEU A 98 -8.79 14.48 13.29
C LEU A 98 -9.04 13.06 12.79
N LEU A 99 -9.22 12.10 13.70
CA LEU A 99 -9.55 10.72 13.35
C LEU A 99 -10.94 10.62 12.71
N SER A 100 -11.92 11.37 13.20
CA SER A 100 -13.27 11.39 12.64
C SER A 100 -13.29 11.95 11.22
N GLU A 101 -12.56 13.03 10.96
CA GLU A 101 -12.42 13.64 9.63
C GLU A 101 -11.70 12.71 8.65
N ALA A 102 -10.57 12.13 9.07
CA ALA A 102 -9.82 11.18 8.26
C ALA A 102 -10.64 9.91 7.92
N ALA A 103 -11.47 9.42 8.85
CA ALA A 103 -12.35 8.29 8.61
C ALA A 103 -13.46 8.61 7.61
N ILE A 104 -14.04 9.82 7.67
CA ILE A 104 -15.08 10.28 6.75
C ILE A 104 -14.52 10.42 5.33
N GLN A 105 -13.36 11.09 5.17
CA GLN A 105 -12.69 11.21 3.87
C GLN A 105 -12.30 9.86 3.28
N SER A 106 -11.74 8.95 4.10
CA SER A 106 -11.39 7.60 3.66
C SER A 106 -12.62 6.84 3.13
N GLN A 107 -13.77 6.92 3.81
CA GLN A 107 -15.01 6.29 3.33
C GLN A 107 -15.57 6.92 2.05
N ALA A 108 -15.49 8.24 1.91
CA ALA A 108 -15.93 8.95 0.71
C ALA A 108 -15.07 8.56 -0.50
N ILE A 109 -13.75 8.56 -0.34
CA ILE A 109 -12.79 8.14 -1.38
C ILE A 109 -12.97 6.66 -1.73
N LEU A 110 -13.16 5.79 -0.73
CA LEU A 110 -13.42 4.36 -0.94
C LEU A 110 -14.70 4.12 -1.74
N LYS A 111 -15.78 4.86 -1.47
CA LYS A 111 -17.03 4.77 -2.25
C LYS A 111 -16.83 5.20 -3.70
N LYS A 112 -16.12 6.30 -3.94
CA LYS A 112 -15.79 6.78 -5.30
C LYS A 112 -14.93 5.77 -6.07
N LEU A 113 -13.93 5.18 -5.41
CA LEU A 113 -13.10 4.11 -5.98
C LEU A 113 -13.89 2.84 -6.32
N GLN A 114 -14.83 2.44 -5.45
CA GLN A 114 -15.72 1.29 -5.71
C GLN A 114 -16.65 1.53 -6.89
N ASN A 115 -17.02 2.79 -7.14
CA ASN A 115 -17.87 3.20 -8.25
C ASN A 115 -17.08 3.49 -9.54
N GLY A 116 -15.75 3.36 -9.53
CA GLY A 116 -14.89 3.59 -10.69
C GLY A 116 -14.72 5.07 -11.07
N GLU A 117 -15.01 6.00 -10.15
CA GLU A 117 -14.86 7.44 -10.38
C GLU A 117 -13.39 7.87 -10.22
N GLN A 118 -12.94 8.82 -11.05
CA GLN A 118 -11.63 9.47 -10.87
C GLN A 118 -11.66 10.35 -9.62
N ILE A 119 -10.67 10.19 -8.75
CA ILE A 119 -10.46 11.08 -7.61
C ILE A 119 -9.77 12.35 -8.14
N THR A 120 -10.36 13.51 -7.87
CA THR A 120 -9.82 14.82 -8.25
C THR A 120 -9.13 15.48 -7.04
N LEU A 121 -8.23 16.44 -7.28
CA LEU A 121 -7.54 17.19 -6.21
C LEU A 121 -8.52 17.96 -5.29
N GLU A 122 -9.70 18.31 -5.81
CA GLU A 122 -10.80 18.93 -5.06
C GLU A 122 -11.44 17.96 -4.05
N ASP A 123 -11.27 16.65 -4.21
CA ASP A 123 -11.76 15.63 -3.27
C ASP A 123 -10.83 15.44 -2.05
N THR A 124 -9.65 16.05 -2.08
CA THR A 124 -8.63 15.95 -1.01
C THR A 124 -8.48 17.21 -0.18
N ILE A 125 -9.15 18.30 -0.54
CA ILE A 125 -9.12 19.58 0.16
C ILE A 125 -10.56 20.07 0.27
N ASP A 126 -11.10 20.14 1.50
CA ASP A 126 -12.45 20.65 1.74
C ASP A 126 -12.54 22.14 1.32
N PRO A 127 -13.55 22.56 0.53
CA PRO A 127 -13.71 23.95 0.06
C PRO A 127 -14.18 24.93 1.15
N ALA A 128 -13.54 24.89 2.32
CA ALA A 128 -13.75 25.86 3.39
C ALA A 128 -12.41 26.34 4.00
N GLU A 129 -11.55 26.88 3.14
CA GLU A 129 -10.75 28.09 3.41
C GLU A 129 -10.58 28.90 2.12
#